data_AF-A0A2V6WMF4-F1
#
_entry.id   AF-A0A2V6WMF4-F1
#
_cell.length_a   1.000
_cell.length_b   1.000
_cell.length_c   1.000
_cell.angle_alpha   90.00
_cell.angle_beta   90.00
_cell.angle_gamma   90.00
#
_symmetry.space_group_name_H-M   'P 1'
#
loop_
_entity.id
_entity.type
_entity.pdbx_description
1 polymer ?
#
loop_
_entity_poly.entity_id
_entity_poly.type
_entity_poly.pdbx_seq_one_letter_code
_entity_poly.pdbx_strand_id
1 'polypeptide(L)' 'PQVLRNVGYDPEAVTGWAFGMGVERIAMLKYGVDDIRLFFENDLGFLSQFV' A
#
# COMPACT_ATOMS: atom_id res chain seq x y z
N PRO A 1 -10.84 -19.87 -3.23
CA PRO A 1 -12.31 -20.10 -3.18
C PRO A 1 -12.97 -19.73 -1.85
N GLN A 2 -12.38 -20.02 -0.67
CA GLN A 2 -13.06 -19.82 0.62
C GLN A 2 -13.45 -18.36 0.89
N VAL A 3 -12.61 -17.39 0.54
CA VAL A 3 -12.94 -15.96 0.68
C VAL A 3 -14.20 -15.61 -0.10
N LEU A 4 -14.32 -16.06 -1.36
CA LEU A 4 -15.50 -15.83 -2.19
C LEU A 4 -16.75 -16.51 -1.59
N ARG A 5 -16.63 -17.76 -1.12
CA ARG A 5 -17.74 -18.46 -0.44
C ARG A 5 -18.22 -17.72 0.81
N ASN A 6 -17.27 -17.24 1.62
CA ASN A 6 -17.56 -16.55 2.87
C ASN A 6 -18.30 -15.22 2.68
N VAL A 7 -18.22 -14.61 1.48
CA VAL A 7 -18.95 -13.39 1.13
C VAL A 7 -20.14 -13.63 0.19
N GLY A 8 -20.53 -14.90 -0.02
CA GLY A 8 -21.73 -15.27 -0.78
C GLY A 8 -21.56 -15.47 -2.29
N TYR A 9 -20.32 -15.49 -2.81
CA TYR A 9 -20.06 -15.80 -4.22
C TYR A 9 -19.77 -17.30 -4.43
N ASP A 10 -20.32 -17.87 -5.51
CA ASP A 10 -19.95 -19.20 -5.99
C ASP A 10 -18.59 -19.17 -6.71
N PRO A 11 -17.53 -19.80 -6.17
CA PRO A 11 -16.20 -19.75 -6.75
C PRO A 11 -16.04 -20.51 -8.08
N GLU A 12 -17.00 -21.35 -8.47
CA GLU A 12 -16.98 -22.02 -9.78
C GLU A 12 -17.54 -21.12 -10.88
N ALA A 13 -18.44 -20.20 -10.52
CA ALA A 13 -19.05 -19.25 -11.46
C ALA A 13 -18.22 -17.97 -11.62
N VAL A 14 -17.51 -17.54 -10.58
CA VAL A 14 -16.72 -16.29 -10.59
C VAL A 14 -15.32 -16.49 -10.06
N THR A 15 -14.36 -15.83 -10.71
CA THR A 15 -12.95 -15.77 -10.29
C THR A 15 -12.52 -14.33 -10.11
N GLY A 16 -11.46 -14.11 -9.35
CA GLY A 16 -10.94 -12.77 -9.09
C GLY A 16 -9.56 -12.80 -8.47
N TRP A 17 -8.91 -11.64 -8.46
CA TRP A 17 -7.61 -11.42 -7.87
C TRP A 17 -7.64 -10.16 -7.01
N ALA A 18 -6.75 -10.09 -6.03
CA ALA A 18 -6.57 -8.93 -5.19
C ALA A 18 -5.07 -8.71 -4.97
N PHE A 19 -4.70 -7.45 -4.77
CA PHE A 19 -3.34 -7.06 -4.45
C PHE A 19 -3.36 -5.96 -3.40
N GLY A 20 -2.28 -5.89 -2.63
CA GLY A 20 -2.03 -4.84 -1.67
C GLY A 20 -0.66 -4.25 -1.94
N MET A 21 -0.54 -2.94 -1.74
CA MET A 21 0.73 -2.23 -1.86
C MET A 21 0.91 -1.33 -0.65
N GLY A 22 2.14 -1.27 -0.15
CA GLY A 22 2.53 -0.30 0.88
C GLY A 22 2.81 1.05 0.23
N VAL A 23 2.07 2.08 0.66
CA VAL A 23 2.21 3.45 0.13
C VAL A 23 3.62 3.97 0.37
N GLU A 24 4.18 3.69 1.55
CA GLU A 24 5.50 4.13 1.99
C GLU A 24 6.59 3.55 1.09
N ARG A 25 6.49 2.26 0.73
CA ARG A 25 7.51 1.63 -0.13
C ARG A 25 7.52 2.22 -1.53
N ILE A 26 6.34 2.53 -2.08
CA ILE A 26 6.23 3.20 -3.38
C ILE A 26 6.82 4.61 -3.29
N ALA A 27 6.53 5.36 -2.22
CA ALA A 27 7.08 6.69 -2.00
C ALA A 27 8.61 6.66 -1.87
N MET A 28 9.17 5.73 -1.10
CA MET A 28 10.62 5.55 -0.96
C MET A 28 11.31 5.35 -2.31
N LEU A 29 10.78 4.46 -3.15
CA LEU A 29 11.34 4.20 -4.47
C LEU A 29 11.19 5.40 -5.41
N LYS A 30 10.04 6.09 -5.36
CA LYS A 30 9.74 7.23 -6.24
C LYS A 30 10.59 8.46 -5.92
N TYR A 31 10.84 8.72 -4.65
CA TYR A 31 11.50 9.94 -4.16
C TYR A 31 12.91 9.71 -3.63
N GLY A 32 13.43 8.48 -3.68
CA GLY A 32 14.76 8.16 -3.18
C GLY A 32 14.90 8.32 -1.66
N VAL A 33 13.83 8.04 -0.90
CA VAL A 33 13.86 8.10 0.56
C VAL A 33 14.36 6.75 1.09
N ASP A 34 15.50 6.75 1.77
CA ASP A 34 16.14 5.52 2.24
C ASP A 34 15.66 5.06 3.63
N ASP A 35 15.04 5.96 4.41
CA ASP A 35 14.58 5.70 5.77
C ASP A 35 13.07 5.95 5.92
N ILE A 36 12.32 4.88 6.18
CA ILE A 36 10.86 4.93 6.34
C ILE A 36 10.41 5.76 7.57
N ARG A 37 11.27 5.91 8.58
CA ARG A 37 10.95 6.64 9.81
C ARG A 37 10.69 8.13 9.56
N LEU A 38 11.32 8.69 8.52
CA LEU A 38 11.14 10.09 8.13
C LEU A 38 9.66 10.43 7.83
N PHE A 39 8.86 9.44 7.40
CA PHE A 39 7.42 9.64 7.20
C PHE A 39 6.61 9.78 8.51
N PHE A 40 7.14 9.30 9.64
CA PHE A 40 6.44 9.27 10.93
C PHE A 40 6.99 10.27 11.95
N GLU A 41 8.20 10.78 11.74
CA GLU A 41 8.86 11.76 12.61
C GLU A 41 8.26 13.17 12.47
N ASN A 42 7.55 13.47 11.38
CA ASN A 42 6.94 14.78 11.10
C ASN A 42 7.94 15.95 11.10
N ASP A 43 9.18 15.71 10.68
CA ASP A 43 10.19 16.76 10.55
C ASP A 43 9.82 17.77 9.45
N LEU A 44 9.79 19.06 9.79
CA LEU A 44 9.39 20.12 8.85
C LEU A 44 10.38 20.29 7.69
N GLY A 45 11.67 20.03 7.91
CA GLY A 45 12.70 20.11 6.87
C GLY A 45 12.50 19.01 5.83
N PHE A 46 12.21 17.79 6.26
CA PHE A 46 11.80 16.70 5.38
C PHE A 46 10.50 17.01 4.63
N LEU A 47 9.46 17.43 5.35
CA LEU A 47 8.14 17.70 4.75
C LEU A 47 8.17 18.84 3.72
N SER A 48 9.01 19.86 3.93
CA SER A 48 9.18 20.98 3.00
C SER A 48 9.73 20.60 1.63
N GLN A 49 10.34 19.42 1.47
CA GLN A 49 10.88 18.95 0.19
C GLN A 49 9.78 18.50 -0.79
N PHE A 50 8.54 18.37 -0.33
CA PHE A 50 7.41 17.84 -1.09
C PHE A 50 6.27 18.86 -1.30
N VAL A 51 6.51 20.13 -0.96
CA VAL A 51 5.59 21.26 -1.16
C VAL A 51 6.03 22.12 -2.34
#